data_AF-A0A9K3NJT2-F1
#
_entry.id   AF-A0A9K3NJT2-F1
#
_cell.length_a   1.000
_cell.length_b   1.000
_cell.length_c   1.000
_cell.angle_alpha   90.00
_cell.angle_beta   90.00
_cell.angle_gamma   90.00
#
_symmetry.space_group_name_H-M   'P 1'
#
loop_
_entity.id
_entity.type
_entity.pdbx_description
1 polymer ?
#
loop_
_entity_poly.entity_id
_entity_poly.type
_entity_poly.pdbx_seq_one_letter_code
_entity_poly.pdbx_strand_id
1 'polypeptide(L)' 'MTDPPHVNYTWSIQESVGAGIDMVMVGYNYFEFIDGLTYLVNNNYIPVSRIDDAVKRILRVKFVMGCLKIR' A
#
# COMPACT_ATOMS: atom_id res chain seq x y z
N MET A 1 11.84 -1.48 7.99
CA MET A 1 12.24 -0.41 8.92
C MET A 1 13.69 -0.11 8.61
N THR A 2 13.97 1.05 8.02
CA THR A 2 15.33 1.50 7.71
C THR A 2 15.84 2.40 8.83
N ASP A 3 17.15 2.31 9.12
CA ASP A 3 17.86 3.12 10.10
C ASP A 3 19.02 3.84 9.37
N PRO A 4 19.12 5.18 9.39
CA PRO A 4 18.21 6.15 10.01
C PRO A 4 16.81 6.21 9.35
N PRO A 5 15.82 6.83 10.03
CA PRO A 5 14.45 6.98 9.52
C PRO A 5 14.46 7.64 8.14
N HIS A 6 13.55 7.22 7.25
CA HIS A 6 13.37 7.76 5.89
C HIS A 6 14.51 7.46 4.90
N VAL A 7 15.60 6.80 5.31
CA VAL A 7 16.61 6.30 4.38
C VAL A 7 15.98 5.18 3.54
N ASN A 8 16.00 5.33 2.22
CA ASN A 8 15.47 4.34 1.28
C ASN A 8 14.00 3.95 1.55
N TYR A 9 13.13 4.95 1.67
CA TYR A 9 11.69 4.75 1.93
C TYR A 9 11.04 3.82 0.89
N THR A 10 11.46 3.88 -0.37
CA THR A 10 11.04 2.98 -1.45
C THR A 10 11.25 1.50 -1.12
N TRP A 11 12.39 1.13 -0.53
CA TRP A 11 12.65 -0.24 -0.09
C TRP A 11 11.66 -0.68 0.99
N SER A 12 11.40 0.20 1.97
CA SER A 12 10.41 -0.08 3.02
C SER A 12 9.01 -0.28 2.44
N ILE A 13 8.61 0.47 1.40
CA ILE A 13 7.33 0.27 0.71
C ILE A 13 7.30 -1.10 0.03
N GLN A 14 8.35 -1.44 -0.73
CA GLN A 14 8.43 -2.69 -1.46
C GLN A 14 8.32 -3.90 -0.54
N GLU A 15 9.13 -3.95 0.52
CA GLU A 15 9.12 -5.06 1.47
C GLU A 15 7.81 -5.14 2.24
N SER A 16 7.22 -4.00 2.63
CA SER A 16 5.94 -3.96 3.35
C SER A 16 4.80 -4.53 2.52
N VAL A 17 4.67 -4.06 1.27
CA VAL A 17 3.60 -4.51 0.36
C VAL A 17 3.84 -5.96 -0.07
N GLY A 18 5.09 -6.34 -0.32
CA GLY A 18 5.51 -7.71 -0.63
C GLY A 18 5.25 -8.69 0.51
N ALA A 19 5.43 -8.27 1.76
CA ALA A 19 5.12 -9.05 2.96
C ALA A 19 3.61 -9.25 3.21
N GLY A 20 2.74 -8.60 2.41
CA GLY A 20 1.30 -8.78 2.52
C GLY A 20 0.59 -7.72 3.35
N ILE A 21 1.22 -6.58 3.64
CA ILE A 21 0.54 -5.45 4.28
C ILE A 21 -0.49 -4.88 3.30
N ASP A 22 -1.74 -4.80 3.74
CA ASP A 22 -2.85 -4.33 2.92
C ASP A 22 -3.09 -2.82 3.08
N MET A 23 -2.81 -2.24 4.26
CA MET A 23 -3.03 -0.82 4.56
C MET A 23 -1.86 -0.22 5.35
N VAL A 24 -1.24 0.84 4.82
CA VAL A 24 -0.09 1.51 5.44
C VAL A 24 -0.55 2.82 6.09
N MET A 25 -0.18 3.02 7.35
CA MET A 25 -0.45 4.26 8.09
C MET A 25 0.73 5.23 7.93
N VAL A 26 0.61 6.20 7.02
CA VAL A 26 1.70 7.14 6.67
C VAL A 26 1.68 8.43 7.52
N GLY A 27 0.52 8.83 8.05
CA GLY A 27 0.38 10.04 8.84
C GLY A 27 0.28 11.31 7.99
N TYR A 28 1.41 11.96 7.68
CA TYR A 28 1.44 13.29 7.03
C TYR A 28 1.93 13.28 5.58
N ASN A 29 2.98 12.51 5.26
CA ASN A 29 3.64 12.54 3.94
C ASN A 29 3.09 11.47 2.98
N TYR A 30 1.78 11.45 2.75
CA TYR A 30 1.17 10.43 1.89
C TYR A 30 1.52 10.58 0.41
N PHE A 31 1.88 11.77 -0.06
CA PHE A 31 2.30 12.00 -1.45
C PHE A 31 3.52 11.17 -1.83
N GLU A 32 4.55 11.18 -0.98
CA GLU A 32 5.78 10.41 -1.20
C GLU A 32 5.51 8.90 -1.26
N PHE A 33 4.61 8.41 -0.40
CA PHE A 33 4.19 7.01 -0.41
C PHE A 33 3.47 6.64 -1.71
N ILE A 34 2.57 7.49 -2.19
CA ILE A 34 1.82 7.26 -3.43
C ILE A 34 2.78 7.26 -4.63
N ASP A 35 3.69 8.24 -4.70
CA ASP A 35 4.66 8.35 -5.79
C ASP A 35 5.62 7.15 -5.79
N GLY A 36 6.14 6.77 -4.61
CA GLY A 36 7.02 5.62 -4.44
C GLY A 36 6.34 4.29 -4.79
N LEU A 37 5.09 4.09 -4.35
CA LEU A 37 4.32 2.89 -4.68
C LEU A 37 4.00 2.82 -6.17
N THR A 38 3.59 3.94 -6.77
CA THR A 38 3.29 4.03 -8.21
C THR A 38 4.52 3.72 -9.05
N TYR A 39 5.69 4.23 -8.64
CA TYR A 39 6.95 3.91 -9.27
C TYR A 39 7.27 2.40 -9.19
N LEU A 40 7.10 1.78 -8.02
CA LEU A 40 7.37 0.35 -7.83
C LEU A 40 6.45 -0.55 -8.68
N VAL A 41 5.18 -0.18 -8.82
CA VAL A 41 4.22 -0.91 -9.66
C VAL A 41 4.55 -0.72 -11.15
N ASN A 42 4.82 0.50 -11.59
CA ASN A 42 5.16 0.79 -12.99
C ASN A 42 6.45 0.10 -13.46
N ASN A 43 7.41 -0.07 -12.55
CA ASN A 43 8.65 -0.79 -12.83
C ASN A 43 8.56 -2.31 -12.60
N ASN A 44 7.36 -2.85 -12.33
CA ASN A 44 7.09 -4.27 -12.08
C ASN A 44 7.81 -4.88 -10.85
N TYR A 45 8.27 -4.07 -9.90
CA TYR A 45 8.79 -4.58 -8.62
C TYR A 45 7.68 -5.13 -7.73
N ILE A 46 6.49 -4.52 -7.80
CA ILE A 46 5.27 -5.02 -7.15
C ILE A 46 4.28 -5.39 -8.26
N PRO A 47 3.81 -6.64 -8.33
CA PRO A 47 2.80 -7.01 -9.31
C PRO A 47 1.46 -6.34 -8.99
N VAL A 48 0.76 -5.88 -10.03
CA VAL A 48 -0.58 -5.26 -9.89
C VAL A 48 -1.55 -6.18 -9.15
N SER A 49 -1.41 -7.50 -9.29
CA SER A 49 -2.20 -8.49 -8.56
C SER A 49 -2.10 -8.37 -7.03
N ARG A 50 -0.96 -7.92 -6.49
CA ARG A 50 -0.79 -7.67 -5.04
C ARG A 50 -1.61 -6.47 -4.59
N ILE A 51 -1.69 -5.44 -5.43
CA ILE A 51 -2.53 -4.25 -5.19
C ILE A 51 -4.01 -4.65 -5.24
N ASP A 52 -4.41 -5.42 -6.24
CA ASP A 52 -5.80 -5.90 -6.37
C ASP A 52 -6.24 -6.75 -5.17
N ASP A 53 -5.38 -7.62 -4.64
CA ASP A 53 -5.68 -8.42 -3.45
C ASP A 53 -5.84 -7.53 -2.20
N ALA A 54 -4.93 -6.59 -1.99
CA ALA A 54 -5.01 -5.63 -0.88
C ALA A 54 -6.31 -4.81 -0.93
N VAL A 55 -6.66 -4.27 -2.12
CA VAL A 55 -7.90 -3.51 -2.32
C VAL A 55 -9.13 -4.38 -2.09
N LYS A 56 -9.17 -5.62 -2.58
CA LYS A 56 -10.29 -6.55 -2.35
C LYS A 56 -10.52 -6.82 -0.86
N ARG A 57 -9.46 -7.00 -0.07
CA ARG A 57 -9.56 -7.23 1.38
C ARG A 57 -10.09 -5.99 2.11
N ILE A 58 -9.58 -4.81 1.77
CA ILE A 58 -10.06 -3.55 2.32
C ILE A 58 -11.54 -3.34 1.99
N LEU A 59 -11.93 -3.51 0.73
CA LEU A 59 -13.31 -3.36 0.30
C LEU A 59 -14.23 -4.36 0.99
N ARG A 60 -13.80 -5.62 1.14
CA ARG A 60 -14.56 -6.65 1.87
C ARG A 60 -14.88 -6.20 3.29
N VAL A 61 -13.89 -5.71 4.04
CA VAL A 61 -14.10 -5.22 5.41
C VAL A 61 -15.06 -4.02 5.42
N LYS A 62 -14.89 -3.07 4.50
CA LYS A 62 -15.80 -1.91 4.38
C LYS A 62 -17.25 -2.30 4.08
N PHE A 63 -17.46 -3.33 3.26
CA PHE A 63 -18.79 -3.89 2.99
C PHE A 63 -19.39 -4.59 4.21
N VAL A 64 -18.62 -5.45 4.88
CA VAL A 64 -19.07 -6.18 6.09
C VAL A 64 -19.46 -5.22 7.21
N MET A 65 -18.71 -4.13 7.37
CA MET A 65 -19.00 -3.11 8.38
C MET A 65 -20.15 -2.17 8.00
N GLY A 66 -20.74 -2.30 6.81
CA GLY A 66 -21.79 -1.40 6.33
C GLY A 66 -21.31 0.03 6.05
N CYS A 67 -20.00 0.24 6.01
CA CYS A 67 -19.35 1.54 5.78
C CYS A 67 -19.30 1.91 4.29
N LEU A 68 -19.44 0.91 3.41
CA LEU A 68 -19.55 1.10 1.96
C LEU A 68 -20.94 0.66 1.49
N LYS A 69 -21.66 1.56 0.83
CA LYS A 69 -22.95 1.29 0.18
C LYS A 69 -22.77 1.49 -1.31
N ILE A 70 -23.12 0.47 -2.10
CA ILE A 70 -23.29 0.63 -3.54
C ILE A 70 -24.65 1.33 -3.70
N ARG A 71 -24.64 2.55 -4.18
CA ARG A 71 -25.86 3.30 -4.55
C ARG A 71 -25.86 3.49 -6.05
#